data_AF-A0A4P9Y8H6-F1
#
_entry.id   AF-A0A4P9Y8H6-F1
#
_cell.length_a   1.000
_cell.length_b   1.000
_cell.length_c   1.000
_cell.angle_alpha   90.00
_cell.angle_beta   90.00
_cell.angle_gamma   90.00
#
_symmetry.space_group_name_H-M   'P 1'
#
loop_
_entity.id
_entity.type
_entity.pdbx_description
1 polymer ?
#
loop_
_entity_poly.entity_id
_entity_poly.type
_entity_poly.pdbx_seq_one_letter_code
_entity_poly.pdbx_strand_id
1 'polypeptide(L)'
;CGQMHVRKEVREMSPSEFRNFIDAIQELKSGTSPTRYDRYAQLHLRYQRDIHGNPHFFPWHRQFTLDLERDLQRINPSVTVPYWDWSLDAANPADSPVLQEDMMGGNSFGQCLESGPFAGWQRPYPSTGCLRRRYSQGSRIGAFANPSIINVMTVRSTEYDEFRRSIEIGPHAGPHNGIGADMAGMQSPADPLFFLHHSFIDKIWHDWQRTRPQNMYKFDG
;
A
#
# COMPACT_ATOMS: atom_id res chain seq x y z
N CYS A 1 0.76 20.05 21.79
CA CYS A 1 0.57 19.25 20.56
C CYS A 1 1.92 18.75 20.10
N GLY A 2 2.03 17.46 19.76
CA GLY A 2 3.26 16.89 19.21
C GLY A 2 3.52 17.37 17.77
N GLN A 3 4.70 17.00 17.24
CA GLN A 3 5.07 17.25 15.86
C GLN A 3 4.04 16.65 14.90
N MET A 4 3.54 17.45 13.96
CA MET A 4 2.63 16.98 12.91
C MET A 4 3.44 16.32 11.80
N HIS A 5 3.16 15.05 11.52
CA HIS A 5 3.76 14.30 10.42
C HIS A 5 2.89 14.43 9.17
N VAL A 6 3.53 14.57 7.99
CA VAL A 6 2.85 14.72 6.70
C VAL A 6 3.26 13.57 5.80
N ARG A 7 2.29 12.73 5.41
CA ARG A 7 2.50 11.72 4.36
C ARG A 7 2.48 12.41 3.00
N LYS A 8 3.51 12.19 2.18
CA LYS A 8 3.67 12.80 0.86
C LYS A 8 3.43 11.80 -0.25
N GLU A 9 3.04 12.29 -1.42
CA GLU A 9 3.12 11.50 -2.65
C GLU A 9 4.59 11.21 -2.95
N VAL A 10 4.92 10.01 -3.44
CA VAL A 10 6.32 9.60 -3.68
C VAL A 10 7.10 10.59 -4.55
N ARG A 11 6.49 11.19 -5.58
CA ARG A 11 7.13 12.15 -6.51
C ARG A 11 7.35 13.53 -5.89
N GLU A 12 6.68 13.83 -4.78
CA GLU A 12 6.87 15.06 -4.01
C GLU A 12 7.95 14.92 -2.94
N MET A 13 8.45 13.70 -2.71
CA MET A 13 9.54 13.46 -1.79
C MET A 13 10.89 13.83 -2.41
N SER A 14 11.77 14.38 -1.59
CA SER A 14 13.18 14.46 -1.95
C SER A 14 13.81 13.05 -2.04
N PRO A 15 14.89 12.88 -2.82
CA PRO A 15 15.61 11.61 -2.88
C PRO A 15 16.16 11.13 -1.53
N SER A 16 16.40 12.04 -0.59
CA SER A 16 16.81 11.69 0.78
C SER A 16 15.64 11.20 1.64
N GLU A 17 14.46 11.82 1.53
CA GLU A 17 13.29 11.37 2.28
C GLU A 17 12.87 9.96 1.85
N PHE A 18 12.87 9.69 0.54
CA PHE A 18 12.51 8.36 0.05
C PHE A 18 13.55 7.31 0.45
N ARG A 19 14.86 7.62 0.37
CA ARG A 19 15.91 6.74 0.89
C ARG A 19 15.76 6.45 2.37
N ASN A 20 15.51 7.46 3.20
CA ASN A 20 15.30 7.27 4.64
C ASN A 20 14.14 6.30 4.93
N PHE A 21 13.07 6.36 4.13
CA PHE A 21 11.95 5.42 4.21
C PHE A 21 12.37 4.00 3.83
N ILE A 22 13.10 3.81 2.73
CA ILE A 22 13.61 2.51 2.29
C ILE A 22 14.56 1.92 3.35
N ASP A 23 15.51 2.71 3.84
CA ASP A 23 16.50 2.29 4.84
C ASP A 23 15.81 1.84 6.14
N ALA A 24 14.80 2.59 6.61
CA ALA A 24 14.04 2.20 7.79
C ALA A 24 13.25 0.88 7.59
N ILE A 25 12.72 0.62 6.40
CA ILE A 25 12.06 -0.66 6.09
C ILE A 25 13.08 -1.81 6.09
N GLN A 26 14.26 -1.61 5.48
CA GLN A 26 15.34 -2.60 5.48
C GLN A 26 15.79 -2.93 6.90
N GLU A 27 15.95 -1.91 7.75
CA GLU A 27 16.31 -2.11 9.14
C GLU A 27 15.21 -2.84 9.92
N LEU A 28 13.93 -2.50 9.73
CA LEU A 28 12.80 -3.20 10.35
C LEU A 28 12.69 -4.68 9.92
N LYS A 29 13.19 -4.99 8.73
CA LYS A 29 13.29 -6.33 8.15
C LYS A 29 14.57 -7.08 8.54
N SER A 30 15.55 -6.41 9.14
CA SER A 30 16.82 -7.02 9.50
C SER A 30 16.71 -7.95 10.72
N GLY A 31 17.65 -8.88 10.84
CA GLY A 31 17.73 -9.84 11.95
C GLY A 31 17.14 -11.22 11.65
N THR A 32 16.89 -12.00 12.70
CA THR A 32 16.42 -13.38 12.57
C THR A 32 14.93 -13.42 12.17
N SER A 33 14.64 -14.07 11.06
CA SER A 33 13.26 -14.29 10.60
C SER A 33 12.50 -15.27 11.52
N PRO A 34 11.21 -15.03 11.85
CA PRO A 34 10.40 -13.90 11.42
C PRO A 34 10.74 -12.58 12.14
N THR A 35 11.02 -11.55 11.34
CA THR A 35 11.37 -10.20 11.81
C THR A 35 10.14 -9.42 12.26
N ARG A 36 10.34 -8.19 12.75
CA ARG A 36 9.21 -7.30 13.08
C ARG A 36 8.37 -6.98 11.84
N TYR A 37 9.01 -6.71 10.70
CA TYR A 37 8.32 -6.51 9.42
C TYR A 37 7.49 -7.73 9.02
N ASP A 38 8.03 -8.95 9.17
CA ASP A 38 7.34 -10.18 8.74
C ASP A 38 5.99 -10.41 9.42
N ARG A 39 5.82 -9.88 10.62
CA ARG A 39 4.58 -10.00 11.39
C ARG A 39 3.41 -9.23 10.75
N TYR A 40 3.66 -8.23 9.90
CA TYR A 40 2.59 -7.53 9.18
C TYR A 40 1.87 -8.47 8.20
N ALA A 41 2.62 -9.25 7.42
CA ALA A 41 2.04 -10.25 6.52
C ALA A 41 1.30 -11.34 7.31
N GLN A 42 1.87 -11.80 8.44
CA GLN A 42 1.21 -12.77 9.31
C GLN A 42 -0.13 -12.26 9.86
N LEU A 43 -0.15 -11.01 10.33
CA LEU A 43 -1.33 -10.39 10.94
C LEU A 43 -2.45 -10.26 9.91
N HIS A 44 -2.12 -9.76 8.73
CA HIS A 44 -3.07 -9.60 7.64
C HIS A 44 -3.65 -10.95 7.17
N LEU A 45 -2.81 -11.99 7.05
CA LEU A 45 -3.28 -13.37 6.76
C LEU A 45 -4.24 -13.91 7.82
N ARG A 46 -3.94 -13.66 9.11
CA ARG A 46 -4.73 -14.15 10.24
C ARG A 46 -6.12 -13.52 10.30
N TYR A 47 -6.21 -12.21 10.07
CA TYR A 47 -7.46 -11.46 10.22
C TYR A 47 -8.16 -11.15 8.90
N GLN A 48 -7.75 -11.80 7.79
CA GLN A 48 -8.23 -11.48 6.44
C GLN A 48 -9.76 -11.35 6.30
N ARG A 49 -10.54 -12.16 7.04
CA ARG A 49 -12.02 -12.17 7.01
C ARG A 49 -12.64 -11.03 7.81
N ASP A 50 -11.92 -10.53 8.82
CA ASP A 50 -12.39 -9.47 9.71
C ASP A 50 -12.00 -8.08 9.20
N ILE A 51 -11.14 -7.99 8.18
CA ILE A 51 -10.54 -6.74 7.69
C ILE A 51 -10.85 -6.45 6.20
N HIS A 52 -11.51 -7.38 5.49
CA HIS A 52 -11.96 -7.20 4.09
C HIS A 52 -13.44 -7.57 3.94
N GLY A 53 -14.09 -6.95 2.96
CA GLY A 53 -15.49 -7.20 2.61
C GLY A 53 -16.48 -6.78 3.70
N ASN A 54 -16.04 -5.94 4.63
CA ASN A 54 -16.80 -5.49 5.79
C ASN A 54 -16.39 -4.07 6.20
N PRO A 55 -17.13 -3.41 7.11
CA PRO A 55 -16.89 -2.02 7.49
C PRO A 55 -15.52 -1.72 8.09
N HIS A 56 -14.81 -2.71 8.66
CA HIS A 56 -13.51 -2.47 9.27
C HIS A 56 -12.41 -2.19 8.25
N PHE A 57 -12.65 -2.43 6.96
CA PHE A 57 -11.64 -2.28 5.90
C PHE A 57 -10.82 -0.99 6.03
N PHE A 58 -11.45 0.17 5.99
CA PHE A 58 -10.73 1.43 6.07
C PHE A 58 -10.04 1.69 7.44
N PRO A 59 -10.74 1.66 8.59
CA PRO A 59 -10.11 1.99 9.86
C PRO A 59 -9.01 0.99 10.24
N TRP A 60 -9.17 -0.30 9.91
CA TRP A 60 -8.15 -1.31 10.19
C TRP A 60 -6.89 -1.05 9.36
N HIS A 61 -7.01 -0.80 8.05
CA HIS A 61 -5.86 -0.53 7.18
C HIS A 61 -5.19 0.82 7.49
N ARG A 62 -5.95 1.84 7.93
CA ARG A 62 -5.41 3.10 8.47
C ARG A 62 -4.53 2.83 9.68
N GLN A 63 -5.04 2.08 10.67
CA GLN A 63 -4.29 1.74 11.87
C GLN A 63 -3.08 0.85 11.54
N PHE A 64 -3.22 -0.11 10.62
CA PHE A 64 -2.14 -1.00 10.19
C PHE A 64 -0.99 -0.24 9.54
N THR A 65 -1.29 0.73 8.67
CA THR A 65 -0.30 1.64 8.06
C THR A 65 0.35 2.55 9.11
N LEU A 66 -0.44 3.05 10.06
CA LEU A 66 0.08 3.87 11.17
C LEU A 66 1.00 3.07 12.11
N ASP A 67 0.71 1.80 12.34
CA ASP A 67 1.58 0.95 13.16
C ASP A 67 2.92 0.70 12.47
N LEU A 68 2.94 0.49 11.15
CA LEU A 68 4.21 0.46 10.40
C LEU A 68 4.94 1.79 10.53
N GLU A 69 4.26 2.91 10.28
CA GLU A 69 4.87 4.23 10.37
C GLU A 69 5.52 4.47 11.74
N ARG A 70 4.86 4.09 12.83
CA ARG A 70 5.41 4.19 14.18
C ARG A 70 6.63 3.29 14.39
N ASP A 71 6.63 2.09 13.84
CA ASP A 71 7.79 1.20 13.90
C ASP A 71 8.98 1.79 13.12
N LEU A 72 8.74 2.36 11.94
CA LEU A 72 9.76 3.07 11.16
C LEU A 72 10.27 4.33 11.88
N GLN A 73 9.39 5.06 12.57
CA GLN A 73 9.76 6.26 13.32
C GLN A 73 10.61 5.98 14.56
N ARG A 74 10.56 4.76 15.11
CA ARG A 74 11.50 4.33 16.16
C ARG A 74 12.91 4.14 15.63
N ILE A 75 13.06 3.88 14.33
CA ILE A 75 14.35 3.78 13.64
C ILE A 75 14.80 5.19 13.19
N ASN A 76 13.92 5.92 12.50
CA ASN A 76 14.16 7.28 12.05
C ASN A 76 12.91 8.17 12.27
N PRO A 77 12.92 9.08 13.27
CA PRO A 77 11.76 9.89 13.64
C PRO A 77 11.21 10.82 12.54
N SER A 78 11.99 11.10 11.49
CA SER A 78 11.55 11.93 10.36
C SER A 78 10.73 11.16 9.32
N VAL A 79 10.75 9.82 9.36
CA VAL A 79 10.10 8.98 8.36
C VAL A 79 8.58 9.03 8.52
N THR A 80 7.91 9.12 7.38
CA THR A 80 6.47 8.90 7.23
C THR A 80 6.26 7.89 6.12
N VAL A 81 5.18 7.10 6.18
CA VAL A 81 4.84 6.21 5.06
C VAL A 81 4.34 7.09 3.91
N PRO A 82 4.99 7.09 2.73
CA PRO A 82 4.49 7.85 1.60
C PRO A 82 3.33 7.12 0.94
N TYR A 83 2.57 7.83 0.10
CA TYR A 83 1.52 7.21 -0.71
C TYR A 83 1.91 7.16 -2.18
N TRP A 84 1.59 6.06 -2.84
CA TRP A 84 1.70 5.92 -4.30
C TRP A 84 0.38 6.32 -4.92
N ASP A 85 0.31 7.51 -5.51
CA ASP A 85 -0.83 7.92 -6.33
C ASP A 85 -0.73 7.24 -7.69
N TRP A 86 -1.20 5.98 -7.72
CA TRP A 86 -1.22 5.15 -8.92
C TRP A 86 -2.25 5.62 -9.97
N SER A 87 -3.11 6.58 -9.62
CA SER A 87 -4.08 7.13 -10.56
C SER A 87 -3.43 8.03 -11.61
N LEU A 88 -2.28 8.62 -11.29
CA LEU A 88 -1.50 9.46 -12.20
C LEU A 88 -0.94 8.68 -13.40
N ASP A 89 -0.64 7.39 -13.21
CA ASP A 89 -0.14 6.48 -14.25
C ASP A 89 -1.21 5.50 -14.73
N ALA A 90 -2.49 5.78 -14.47
CA ALA A 90 -3.57 4.82 -14.62
C ALA A 90 -3.66 4.14 -16.00
N ALA A 91 -3.27 4.84 -17.07
CA ALA A 91 -3.26 4.29 -18.43
C ALA A 91 -2.14 3.26 -18.67
N ASN A 92 -0.96 3.46 -18.05
CA ASN A 92 0.21 2.59 -18.18
C ASN A 92 0.87 2.37 -16.82
N PRO A 93 0.23 1.63 -15.88
CA PRO A 93 0.73 1.60 -14.50
C PRO A 93 2.12 0.97 -14.35
N ALA A 94 2.51 0.10 -15.30
CA ALA A 94 3.83 -0.52 -15.35
C ALA A 94 4.98 0.49 -15.50
N ASP A 95 4.69 1.67 -16.07
CA ASP A 95 5.67 2.74 -16.32
C ASP A 95 5.78 3.74 -15.15
N SER A 96 5.02 3.51 -14.06
CA SER A 96 5.07 4.34 -12.86
C SER A 96 6.51 4.48 -12.34
N PRO A 97 7.00 5.70 -12.05
CA PRO A 97 8.27 5.92 -11.37
C PRO A 97 8.43 5.12 -10.08
N VAL A 98 7.34 4.85 -9.36
CA VAL A 98 7.38 4.04 -8.12
C VAL A 98 7.82 2.60 -8.39
N LEU A 99 7.56 2.07 -9.58
CA LEU A 99 7.90 0.70 -10.00
C LEU A 99 9.25 0.60 -10.71
N GLN A 100 10.04 1.69 -10.75
CA GLN A 100 11.41 1.65 -11.24
C GLN A 100 12.31 0.84 -10.29
N GLU A 101 13.41 0.33 -10.84
CA GLU A 101 14.33 -0.57 -10.17
C GLU A 101 14.95 0.03 -8.90
N ASP A 102 15.38 1.28 -8.96
CA ASP A 102 15.97 2.04 -7.84
C ASP A 102 14.94 2.56 -6.82
N MET A 103 13.65 2.44 -7.14
CA MET A 103 12.53 2.84 -6.30
C MET A 103 11.98 1.63 -5.53
N MET A 104 10.76 1.18 -5.82
CA MET A 104 10.18 0.01 -5.15
C MET A 104 10.50 -1.30 -5.85
N GLY A 105 11.20 -1.27 -6.99
CA GLY A 105 11.39 -2.42 -7.88
C GLY A 105 10.18 -2.63 -8.80
N GLY A 106 10.36 -3.41 -9.87
CA GLY A 106 9.34 -3.62 -10.89
C GLY A 106 8.89 -5.07 -11.00
N ASN A 107 8.59 -5.48 -12.23
CA ASN A 107 8.16 -6.83 -12.57
C ASN A 107 9.31 -7.83 -12.40
N SER A 108 9.09 -8.92 -11.67
CA SER A 108 10.04 -10.04 -11.60
C SER A 108 9.59 -11.25 -12.41
N PHE A 109 8.55 -11.11 -13.25
CA PHE A 109 7.97 -12.19 -14.04
C PHE A 109 7.60 -13.43 -13.21
N GLY A 110 7.24 -13.23 -11.94
CA GLY A 110 6.95 -14.29 -11.00
C GLY A 110 8.16 -15.06 -10.45
N GLN A 111 9.38 -14.61 -10.74
CA GLN A 111 10.62 -15.05 -10.10
C GLN A 111 10.93 -14.19 -8.87
N CYS A 112 11.99 -14.51 -8.14
CA CYS A 112 12.47 -13.66 -7.07
C CYS A 112 12.83 -12.27 -7.58
N LEU A 113 12.55 -11.24 -6.78
CA LEU A 113 13.08 -9.91 -7.04
C LEU A 113 14.58 -9.91 -6.74
N GLU A 114 15.40 -9.70 -7.76
CA GLU A 114 16.86 -9.85 -7.71
C GLU A 114 17.61 -8.52 -7.76
N SER A 115 16.91 -7.40 -7.92
CA SER A 115 17.52 -6.08 -7.99
C SER A 115 16.67 -5.01 -7.30
N GLY A 116 17.22 -3.79 -7.23
CA GLY A 116 16.67 -2.70 -6.45
C GLY A 116 16.85 -2.86 -4.94
N PRO A 117 16.28 -1.96 -4.13
CA PRO A 117 16.46 -1.98 -2.69
C PRO A 117 15.95 -3.27 -2.04
N PHE A 118 14.92 -3.90 -2.62
CA PHE A 118 14.29 -5.11 -2.08
C PHE A 118 14.81 -6.41 -2.73
N ALA A 119 15.99 -6.38 -3.36
CA ALA A 119 16.67 -7.58 -3.85
C ALA A 119 16.89 -8.59 -2.72
N GLY A 120 16.60 -9.87 -2.98
CA GLY A 120 16.79 -10.94 -1.99
C GLY A 120 15.84 -10.88 -0.79
N TRP A 121 14.78 -10.06 -0.86
CA TRP A 121 13.79 -9.94 0.21
C TRP A 121 13.11 -11.27 0.50
N GLN A 122 13.38 -11.82 1.68
CA GLN A 122 12.77 -13.08 2.12
C GLN A 122 11.44 -12.82 2.81
N ARG A 123 10.49 -13.73 2.67
CA ARG A 123 9.19 -13.69 3.36
C ARG A 123 8.92 -15.07 3.98
N PRO A 124 8.65 -15.16 5.28
CA PRO A 124 8.36 -16.43 5.95
C PRO A 124 6.89 -16.85 5.82
N TYR A 125 5.99 -15.95 5.40
CA TYR A 125 4.55 -16.20 5.31
C TYR A 125 4.00 -16.04 3.88
N PRO A 126 2.97 -16.83 3.50
CA PRO A 126 2.38 -17.95 4.24
C PRO A 126 3.29 -19.19 4.24
N SER A 127 4.27 -19.22 3.35
CA SER A 127 5.34 -20.19 3.25
C SER A 127 6.64 -19.45 2.94
N THR A 128 7.77 -19.96 3.43
CA THR A 128 9.08 -19.35 3.19
C THR A 128 9.38 -19.23 1.70
N GLY A 129 9.78 -18.04 1.27
CA GLY A 129 10.19 -17.75 -0.09
C GLY A 129 10.78 -16.35 -0.23
N CYS A 130 10.94 -15.90 -1.47
CA CYS A 130 11.39 -14.55 -1.82
C CYS A 130 10.22 -13.67 -2.28
N LEU A 131 10.37 -12.35 -2.23
CA LEU A 131 9.44 -11.40 -2.82
C LEU A 131 9.35 -11.61 -4.35
N ARG A 132 8.13 -11.63 -4.88
CA ARG A 132 7.83 -11.82 -6.30
C ARG A 132 6.74 -10.87 -6.75
N ARG A 133 6.88 -10.34 -7.97
CA ARG A 133 5.88 -9.57 -8.69
C ARG A 133 5.67 -10.17 -10.06
N ARG A 134 4.43 -10.16 -10.54
CA ARG A 134 4.06 -10.74 -11.83
C ARG A 134 2.93 -9.95 -12.42
N TYR A 135 3.28 -8.99 -13.27
CA TYR A 135 2.30 -8.08 -13.82
C TYR A 135 1.19 -8.83 -14.56
N SER A 136 -0.04 -8.32 -14.45
CA SER A 136 -1.26 -9.00 -14.91
C SER A 136 -1.28 -9.28 -16.42
N GLN A 137 -0.47 -8.58 -17.22
CA GLN A 137 -0.41 -8.71 -18.69
C GLN A 137 1.04 -8.87 -19.18
N GLY A 138 1.81 -9.75 -18.53
CA GLY A 138 3.19 -10.04 -18.93
C GLY A 138 4.13 -8.93 -18.52
N SER A 139 4.53 -8.07 -19.46
CA SER A 139 5.34 -6.86 -19.16
C SER A 139 4.49 -5.62 -18.84
N ARG A 140 3.16 -5.71 -18.99
CA ARG A 140 2.23 -4.60 -18.75
C ARG A 140 1.29 -4.91 -17.61
N ILE A 141 0.69 -3.85 -17.06
CA ILE A 141 -0.40 -3.91 -16.09
C ILE A 141 -1.66 -3.36 -16.77
N GLY A 142 -2.82 -3.97 -16.48
CA GLY A 142 -4.10 -3.42 -16.93
C GLY A 142 -4.35 -2.04 -16.32
N ALA A 143 -5.14 -1.20 -16.99
CA ALA A 143 -5.37 0.16 -16.53
C ALA A 143 -5.98 0.22 -15.12
N PHE A 144 -5.54 1.18 -14.31
CA PHE A 144 -6.11 1.47 -13.00
C PHE A 144 -7.20 2.55 -13.09
N ALA A 145 -7.87 2.83 -11.96
CA ALA A 145 -8.78 3.96 -11.88
C ALA A 145 -8.00 5.29 -11.99
N ASN A 146 -8.37 6.13 -12.95
CA ASN A 146 -7.78 7.47 -13.10
C ASN A 146 -8.37 8.45 -12.07
N PRO A 147 -7.80 9.67 -11.92
CA PRO A 147 -8.24 10.63 -10.93
C PRO A 147 -9.73 11.01 -11.05
N SER A 148 -10.25 11.07 -12.28
CA SER A 148 -11.66 11.40 -12.52
C SER A 148 -12.60 10.32 -11.98
N ILE A 149 -12.25 9.04 -12.15
CA ILE A 149 -13.04 7.92 -11.60
C ILE A 149 -13.02 7.97 -10.07
N ILE A 150 -11.84 8.15 -9.47
CA ILE A 150 -11.70 8.25 -8.01
C ILE A 150 -12.50 9.45 -7.48
N ASN A 151 -12.42 10.60 -8.14
CA ASN A 151 -13.17 11.79 -7.75
C ASN A 151 -14.68 11.56 -7.81
N VAL A 152 -15.19 10.95 -8.89
CA VAL A 152 -16.62 10.63 -9.02
C VAL A 152 -17.09 9.70 -7.89
N MET A 153 -16.32 8.65 -7.57
CA MET A 153 -16.63 7.75 -6.45
C MET A 153 -16.64 8.50 -5.12
N THR A 154 -15.65 9.38 -4.91
CA THR A 154 -15.48 10.16 -3.68
C THR A 154 -16.61 11.17 -3.45
N VAL A 155 -17.08 11.86 -4.49
CA VAL A 155 -18.10 12.91 -4.33
C VAL A 155 -19.54 12.38 -4.36
N ARG A 156 -19.79 11.27 -5.06
CA ARG A 156 -21.16 10.75 -5.25
C ARG A 156 -21.64 9.92 -4.08
N SER A 157 -20.80 9.10 -3.47
CA SER A 157 -21.22 8.23 -2.38
C SER A 157 -21.53 9.04 -1.11
N THR A 158 -22.71 8.82 -0.54
CA THR A 158 -23.12 9.45 0.74
C THR A 158 -22.97 8.50 1.91
N GLU A 159 -23.11 7.19 1.68
CA GLU A 159 -23.01 6.17 2.72
C GLU A 159 -21.61 5.54 2.76
N TYR A 160 -21.18 5.14 3.97
CA TYR A 160 -19.82 4.66 4.18
C TYR A 160 -19.64 3.28 3.56
N ASP A 161 -20.56 2.34 3.77
CA ASP A 161 -20.44 0.99 3.23
C ASP A 161 -20.49 0.97 1.69
N GLU A 162 -21.34 1.80 1.09
CA GLU A 162 -21.40 1.95 -0.38
C GLU A 162 -20.06 2.45 -0.95
N PHE A 163 -19.50 3.48 -0.33
CA PHE A 163 -18.20 4.04 -0.71
C PHE A 163 -17.10 3.00 -0.53
N ARG A 164 -17.02 2.38 0.66
CA ARG A 164 -16.06 1.32 0.97
C ARG A 164 -16.14 0.17 -0.03
N ARG A 165 -17.34 -0.31 -0.37
CA ARG A 165 -17.54 -1.38 -1.37
C ARG A 165 -16.94 -1.02 -2.71
N SER A 166 -17.22 0.20 -3.17
CA SER A 166 -16.78 0.68 -4.47
C SER A 166 -15.26 0.82 -4.53
N ILE A 167 -14.65 1.36 -3.47
CA ILE A 167 -13.19 1.49 -3.38
C ILE A 167 -12.51 0.12 -3.26
N GLU A 168 -13.01 -0.76 -2.39
CA GLU A 168 -12.39 -2.06 -2.10
C GLU A 168 -12.36 -2.99 -3.33
N ILE A 169 -13.45 -3.04 -4.10
CA ILE A 169 -13.60 -3.91 -5.27
C ILE A 169 -12.91 -3.36 -6.52
N GLY A 170 -12.77 -2.04 -6.64
CA GLY A 170 -12.17 -1.39 -7.81
C GLY A 170 -10.78 -0.82 -7.51
N PRO A 171 -10.69 0.46 -7.11
CA PRO A 171 -9.45 1.17 -6.78
C PRO A 171 -8.42 0.40 -5.93
N HIS A 172 -8.86 -0.35 -4.93
CA HIS A 172 -7.97 -1.17 -4.09
C HIS A 172 -7.56 -2.47 -4.81
N ALA A 173 -8.52 -3.24 -5.33
CA ALA A 173 -8.22 -4.51 -5.98
C ALA A 173 -7.35 -4.36 -7.24
N GLY A 174 -7.46 -3.25 -7.97
CA GLY A 174 -6.72 -2.99 -9.20
C GLY A 174 -5.20 -3.12 -9.05
N PRO A 175 -4.54 -2.28 -8.22
CA PRO A 175 -3.11 -2.38 -7.97
C PRO A 175 -2.66 -3.72 -7.38
N HIS A 176 -3.41 -4.30 -6.45
CA HIS A 176 -3.12 -5.64 -5.90
C HIS A 176 -3.03 -6.70 -7.00
N ASN A 177 -4.05 -6.80 -7.85
CA ASN A 177 -4.10 -7.77 -8.95
C ASN A 177 -3.16 -7.42 -10.09
N GLY A 178 -2.94 -6.12 -10.34
CA GLY A 178 -2.11 -5.61 -11.41
C GLY A 178 -0.63 -5.91 -11.21
N ILE A 179 -0.12 -5.69 -9.99
CA ILE A 179 1.26 -6.06 -9.61
C ILE A 179 1.42 -7.58 -9.53
N GLY A 180 0.38 -8.27 -9.03
CA GLY A 180 0.31 -9.72 -9.04
C GLY A 180 1.25 -10.41 -8.05
N ALA A 181 1.32 -11.73 -8.14
CA ALA A 181 2.10 -12.60 -7.26
C ALA A 181 1.85 -12.30 -5.77
N ASP A 182 2.77 -11.64 -5.07
CA ASP A 182 2.64 -11.41 -3.63
C ASP A 182 1.61 -10.35 -3.30
N MET A 183 1.57 -9.29 -4.10
CA MET A 183 0.57 -8.24 -4.00
C MET A 183 -0.85 -8.72 -4.29
N ALA A 184 -1.05 -9.82 -5.02
CA ALA A 184 -2.39 -10.33 -5.32
C ALA A 184 -2.97 -11.24 -4.21
N GLY A 185 -2.16 -11.68 -3.24
CA GLY A 185 -2.60 -12.57 -2.18
C GLY A 185 -2.86 -11.86 -0.86
N MET A 186 -3.42 -12.58 0.11
CA MET A 186 -3.63 -12.07 1.48
C MET A 186 -2.33 -11.92 2.27
N GLN A 187 -1.20 -12.39 1.72
CA GLN A 187 0.13 -12.09 2.22
C GLN A 187 0.72 -10.79 1.67
N SER A 188 -0.07 -9.98 0.95
CA SER A 188 0.41 -8.78 0.25
C SER A 188 1.25 -7.80 1.08
N PRO A 189 1.09 -7.63 2.42
CA PRO A 189 2.03 -6.81 3.20
C PRO A 189 3.48 -7.34 3.24
N ALA A 190 3.73 -8.56 2.78
CA ALA A 190 5.08 -9.07 2.59
C ALA A 190 5.86 -8.27 1.53
N ASP A 191 5.14 -7.61 0.61
CA ASP A 191 5.67 -6.63 -0.35
C ASP A 191 5.58 -5.21 0.25
N PRO A 192 6.70 -4.49 0.44
CA PRO A 192 6.69 -3.11 0.93
C PRO A 192 5.82 -2.12 0.13
N LEU A 193 5.55 -2.41 -1.15
CA LEU A 193 4.66 -1.62 -2.00
C LEU A 193 3.21 -1.57 -1.44
N PHE A 194 2.81 -2.59 -0.66
CA PHE A 194 1.51 -2.63 0.02
C PHE A 194 1.21 -1.35 0.79
N PHE A 195 2.18 -0.85 1.55
CA PHE A 195 1.96 0.28 2.45
C PHE A 195 1.85 1.61 1.72
N LEU A 196 2.53 1.75 0.58
CA LEU A 196 2.36 2.92 -0.31
C LEU A 196 0.98 2.92 -0.96
N HIS A 197 0.53 1.74 -1.40
CA HIS A 197 -0.82 1.56 -1.94
C HIS A 197 -1.89 1.87 -0.88
N HIS A 198 -1.80 1.27 0.31
CA HIS A 198 -2.77 1.47 1.38
C HIS A 198 -2.72 2.86 2.00
N SER A 199 -1.58 3.55 1.98
CA SER A 199 -1.53 4.97 2.33
C SER A 199 -2.28 5.84 1.32
N PHE A 200 -2.36 5.45 0.04
CA PHE A 200 -3.19 6.16 -0.94
C PHE A 200 -4.68 5.82 -0.80
N ILE A 201 -5.02 4.55 -0.50
CA ILE A 201 -6.39 4.16 -0.14
C ILE A 201 -6.88 4.95 1.09
N ASP A 202 -6.02 5.11 2.08
CA ASP A 202 -6.30 5.90 3.27
C ASP A 202 -6.52 7.39 2.95
N LYS A 203 -5.72 7.95 2.04
CA LYS A 203 -5.91 9.32 1.53
C LYS A 203 -7.25 9.47 0.82
N ILE A 204 -7.64 8.53 -0.05
CA ILE A 204 -8.93 8.54 -0.74
C ILE A 204 -10.09 8.53 0.28
N TRP A 205 -9.99 7.72 1.33
CA TRP A 205 -10.98 7.74 2.40
C TRP A 205 -11.00 9.06 3.18
N HIS A 206 -9.83 9.61 3.50
CA HIS A 206 -9.73 10.94 4.11
C HIS A 206 -10.39 12.03 3.25
N ASP A 207 -10.18 12.00 1.93
CA ASP A 207 -10.78 12.95 1.00
C ASP A 207 -12.31 12.80 0.98
N TRP A 208 -12.84 11.57 1.00
CA TRP A 208 -14.27 11.30 1.15
C TRP A 208 -14.84 11.84 2.47
N GLN A 209 -14.15 11.64 3.59
CA GLN A 209 -14.54 12.17 4.91
C GLN A 209 -14.62 13.71 4.89
N ARG A 210 -13.86 14.37 4.02
CA ARG A 210 -13.83 15.83 3.88
C ARG A 210 -14.83 16.40 2.90
N THR A 211 -15.48 15.57 2.07
CA THR A 211 -16.52 16.07 1.14
C THR A 211 -17.74 16.61 1.86
N ARG A 212 -18.11 16.05 3.03
CA ARG A 212 -19.25 16.47 3.85
C ARG A 212 -18.92 16.31 5.34
N PRO A 213 -19.28 17.26 6.22
CA PRO A 213 -19.01 17.14 7.66
C PRO A 213 -19.56 15.86 8.30
N GLN A 214 -20.70 15.35 7.81
CA GLN A 214 -21.34 14.14 8.31
C GLN A 214 -20.48 12.89 8.05
N ASN A 215 -19.70 12.87 6.96
CA ASN A 215 -18.92 11.70 6.57
C ASN A 215 -17.78 11.38 7.55
N MET A 216 -17.30 12.37 8.31
CA MET A 216 -16.15 12.21 9.21
C MET A 216 -16.29 11.01 10.16
N TYR A 217 -17.50 10.78 10.67
CA TYR A 217 -17.79 9.73 11.65
C TYR A 217 -18.76 8.68 11.14
N LYS A 218 -19.09 8.68 9.83
CA LYS A 218 -19.96 7.66 9.25
C LYS A 218 -19.28 6.30 9.29
N PHE A 219 -20.02 5.31 9.78
CA PHE A 219 -19.61 3.93 9.89
C PHE A 219 -20.87 3.05 9.89
N ASP A 220 -21.07 2.28 8.84
CA ASP A 220 -22.19 1.36 8.62
C ASP A 220 -21.74 0.12 7.83
N GLY A 221 -22.62 -0.88 7.73
CA GLY A 221 -22.40 -2.16 7.04
C GLY A 221 -22.10 -3.34 7.96
#